data_AF-A0AAV0ILR3-F1
#
_entry.id   AF-A0AAV0ILR3-F1
#
_cell.length_a   1.000
_cell.length_b   1.000
_cell.length_c   1.000
_cell.angle_alpha   90.00
_cell.angle_beta   90.00
_cell.angle_gamma   90.00
#
_symmetry.space_group_name_H-M   'P 1'
#
loop_
_entity.id
_entity.type
_entity.pdbx_description
1 polymer ?
#
loop_
_entity_poly.entity_id
_entity_poly.type
_entity_poly.pdbx_seq_one_letter_code
_entity_poly.pdbx_strand_id
1 'polypeptide(L)'
;MAAALSIATAFSRLPLSRLCARPALPWLFSSYPSFFRPKAKNWNRLRSFSSMAASESKDSPASNPGLHTSPDEATKGYFMQQTMFRIKDPKVSLDFYSRVLGMNLLKRLDFPEMKFSLYFMGYEDPACVPSDAVERTVWAFSQKATIELTHNWGTESDPEFKGYHNGNSDPRGFGHIGITVDDTYKACERFERLGVEFVKKPDDGEDPF
;
A
#
# COMPACT_ATOMS: atom_id res chain seq x y z
N MET A 1 -8.86 -18.58 -7.39
CA MET A 1 -7.53 -18.52 -6.75
C MET A 1 -7.26 -17.08 -6.37
N ALA A 2 -7.15 -16.81 -5.07
CA ALA A 2 -6.66 -15.52 -4.60
C ALA A 2 -5.15 -15.45 -4.90
N ALA A 3 -4.65 -14.26 -5.23
CA ALA A 3 -3.22 -14.04 -5.42
C ALA A 3 -2.45 -14.48 -4.17
N ALA A 4 -1.30 -15.15 -4.35
CA ALA A 4 -0.40 -15.47 -3.26
C ALA A 4 -0.04 -14.16 -2.54
N LEU A 5 -0.38 -14.05 -1.26
CA LEU A 5 -0.16 -12.86 -0.45
C LEU A 5 1.15 -13.03 0.32
N SER A 6 2.12 -12.17 0.07
CA SER A 6 3.28 -12.02 0.96
C SER A 6 3.06 -10.79 1.84
N ILE A 7 3.03 -10.99 3.16
CA ILE A 7 2.84 -9.93 4.15
C ILE A 7 4.22 -9.60 4.70
N ALA A 8 4.70 -8.39 4.44
CA ALA A 8 5.98 -7.91 4.95
C ALA A 8 5.74 -6.87 6.06
N THR A 9 6.46 -7.03 7.19
CA THR A 9 6.47 -6.05 8.28
C THR A 9 7.35 -4.87 7.89
N ALA A 10 6.81 -3.65 7.80
CA ALA A 10 7.64 -2.45 7.77
C ALA A 10 7.71 -1.85 9.18
N PHE A 11 8.90 -1.79 9.76
CA PHE A 11 9.12 -1.03 11.00
C PHE A 11 9.14 0.46 10.68
N SER A 12 7.99 1.13 10.73
CA SER A 12 7.92 2.59 10.77
C SER A 12 7.06 3.04 11.94
N ARG A 13 7.69 3.25 13.10
CA ARG A 13 7.11 4.11 14.14
C ARG A 13 7.26 5.57 13.69
N LEU A 14 6.35 6.01 12.82
CA LEU A 14 6.15 7.43 12.55
C LEU A 14 4.69 7.78 12.87
N PRO A 15 4.43 8.79 13.72
CA PRO A 15 3.06 9.21 13.97
C PRO A 15 2.51 9.88 12.69
N LEU A 16 1.54 9.22 12.06
CA LEU A 16 0.70 9.84 11.03
C LEU A 16 -0.24 10.86 11.71
N SER A 17 0.20 12.10 11.82
CA SER A 17 -0.73 13.22 11.99
C SER A 17 -1.50 13.42 10.69
N ARG A 18 -2.71 12.84 10.59
CA ARG A 18 -3.68 13.19 9.56
C ARG A 18 -4.08 14.65 9.74
N LEU A 19 -3.72 15.51 8.80
CA LEU A 19 -4.23 16.88 8.71
C LEU A 19 -5.58 16.84 7.96
N CYS A 20 -6.67 16.69 8.71
CA CYS A 20 -7.95 17.28 8.29
C CYS A 20 -7.90 18.76 8.65
N ALA A 21 -7.91 19.63 7.63
CA ALA A 21 -8.09 21.06 7.85
C ALA A 21 -9.46 21.31 8.50
N ARG A 22 -9.47 21.90 9.70
CA ARG A 22 -10.67 22.49 10.32
C ARG A 22 -10.48 24.01 10.43
N PRO A 23 -11.55 24.80 10.22
CA PRO A 23 -11.43 26.25 10.13
C PRO A 23 -11.19 26.89 11.51
N ALA A 24 -10.46 28.00 11.49
CA ALA A 24 -10.06 28.78 12.65
C ALA A 24 -11.21 29.63 13.22
N LEU A 25 -11.24 29.78 14.56
CA LEU A 25 -11.78 30.97 15.21
C LEU A 25 -11.01 31.27 16.52
N PRO A 26 -10.87 32.55 16.92
CA PRO A 26 -9.76 33.00 17.77
C PRO A 26 -10.22 33.66 19.07
N TRP A 27 -9.72 33.25 20.25
CA TRP A 27 -9.79 34.11 21.44
C TRP A 27 -8.65 33.89 22.46
N LEU A 28 -7.97 35.00 22.72
CA LEU A 28 -7.48 35.57 24.00
C LEU A 28 -6.29 34.98 24.78
N PHE A 29 -5.33 35.90 24.91
CA PHE A 29 -4.27 36.09 25.89
C PHE A 29 -4.56 35.62 27.32
N SER A 30 -3.57 34.98 27.92
CA SER A 30 -3.21 35.22 29.33
C SER A 30 -1.74 34.90 29.57
N SER A 31 -0.97 35.94 29.90
CA SER A 31 0.41 35.92 30.38
C SER A 31 0.51 35.29 31.77
N TYR A 32 1.62 34.62 32.11
CA TYR A 32 2.33 34.63 33.41
C TYR A 32 3.53 33.65 33.41
N PRO A 33 4.52 33.75 34.32
CA PRO A 33 5.87 34.13 33.95
C PRO A 33 6.93 33.02 34.11
N SER A 34 8.06 33.30 33.47
CA SER A 34 9.35 32.62 33.51
C SER A 34 9.95 32.42 34.91
N PHE A 35 10.30 31.19 35.29
CA PHE A 35 11.40 30.92 36.23
C PHE A 35 11.98 29.51 36.01
N PHE A 36 13.29 29.39 36.26
CA PHE A 36 14.19 28.23 36.19
C PHE A 36 14.97 27.99 34.87
N ARG A 37 16.11 28.70 34.77
CA ARG A 37 17.30 28.27 33.99
C ARG A 37 18.23 27.45 34.90
N PRO A 38 18.52 26.17 34.59
CA PRO A 38 19.66 25.48 35.18
C PRO A 38 20.97 25.88 34.48
N LYS A 39 22.04 26.01 35.27
CA LYS A 39 23.39 26.40 34.85
C LYS A 39 23.96 25.43 33.79
N ALA A 40 24.49 25.98 32.70
CA ALA A 40 25.26 25.23 31.71
C ALA A 40 26.54 24.68 32.34
N LYS A 41 26.72 23.36 32.30
CA LYS A 41 28.00 22.71 32.64
C LYS A 41 28.89 22.70 31.40
N ASN A 42 30.08 23.25 31.55
CA ASN A 42 31.10 23.41 30.53
C ASN A 42 31.68 22.04 30.14
N TRP A 43 31.27 21.49 29.01
CA TRP A 43 31.78 20.22 28.46
C TRP A 43 32.90 20.49 27.44
N ASN A 44 34.00 21.11 27.89
CA ASN A 44 35.23 21.15 27.10
C ASN A 44 36.01 19.86 27.31
N ARG A 45 35.57 18.79 26.64
CA ARG A 45 36.41 17.65 26.29
C ARG A 45 35.93 17.10 24.95
N LEU A 46 36.21 17.84 23.87
CA LEU A 46 36.17 17.27 22.52
C LEU A 46 37.19 16.14 22.49
N ARG A 47 36.72 14.90 22.64
CA ARG A 47 37.40 13.77 22.03
C ARG A 47 37.29 14.01 20.54
N SER A 48 38.44 14.20 19.89
CA SER A 48 38.56 14.09 18.45
C SER A 48 38.03 12.72 18.06
N PHE A 49 36.80 12.67 17.54
CA PHE A 49 36.34 11.52 16.79
C PHE A 49 37.13 11.57 15.49
N SER A 50 38.21 10.80 15.44
CA SER A 50 38.87 10.47 14.18
C SER A 50 37.77 10.00 13.23
N SER A 51 37.57 10.73 12.13
CA SER A 51 36.56 10.39 11.14
C SER A 51 36.86 9.00 10.60
N MET A 52 36.16 7.98 11.11
CA MET A 52 36.03 6.75 10.36
C MET A 52 35.37 7.13 9.06
N ALA A 53 36.05 6.89 7.94
CA ALA A 53 35.49 7.10 6.61
C ALA A 53 34.10 6.47 6.61
N ALA A 54 33.06 7.30 6.44
CA ALA A 54 31.71 6.80 6.32
C ALA A 54 31.70 5.90 5.09
N SER A 55 31.61 4.58 5.32
CA SER A 55 31.34 3.60 4.27
C SER A 55 30.19 4.14 3.44
N GLU A 56 30.38 4.23 2.13
CA GLU A 56 29.34 4.69 1.23
C GLU A 56 28.09 3.79 1.40
N SER A 57 26.91 4.41 1.47
CA SER A 57 25.67 3.66 1.71
C SER A 57 25.43 2.68 0.56
N LYS A 58 24.91 1.49 0.88
CA LYS A 58 24.43 0.54 -0.14
C LYS A 58 23.30 1.13 -0.99
N ASP A 59 22.63 2.17 -0.51
CA ASP A 59 21.54 2.85 -1.21
C ASP A 59 22.04 4.01 -2.11
N SER A 60 23.35 4.29 -2.13
CA SER A 60 23.87 5.38 -2.95
C SER A 60 23.82 5.01 -4.45
N PRO A 61 23.74 6.01 -5.35
CA PRO A 61 23.85 5.76 -6.79
C PRO A 61 25.20 5.13 -7.18
N ALA A 62 26.27 5.43 -6.44
CA ALA A 62 27.58 4.80 -6.69
C ALA A 62 27.55 3.29 -6.42
N SER A 63 26.79 2.87 -5.39
CA SER A 63 26.54 1.46 -5.08
C SER A 63 25.52 0.80 -6.01
N ASN A 64 24.74 1.57 -6.78
CA ASN A 64 23.66 1.09 -7.64
C ASN A 64 23.76 1.68 -9.06
N PRO A 65 24.65 1.13 -9.92
CA PRO A 65 24.84 1.63 -11.29
C PRO A 65 23.53 1.68 -12.09
N GLY A 66 23.28 2.81 -12.76
CA GLY A 66 22.05 3.06 -13.53
C GLY A 66 20.95 3.82 -12.76
N LEU A 67 21.10 4.03 -11.45
CA LEU A 67 20.18 4.85 -10.67
C LEU A 67 20.41 6.35 -10.97
N HIS A 68 19.39 7.00 -11.51
CA HIS A 68 19.38 8.45 -11.72
C HIS A 68 18.79 9.16 -10.48
N THR A 69 19.48 10.18 -9.96
CA THR A 69 19.05 10.92 -8.76
C THR A 69 18.14 12.11 -9.04
N SER A 70 18.07 12.55 -10.30
CA SER A 70 17.23 13.64 -10.75
C SER A 70 16.19 13.09 -11.74
N PRO A 71 14.91 12.95 -11.32
CA PRO A 71 13.83 12.61 -12.25
C PRO A 71 13.71 13.66 -13.36
N ASP A 72 13.38 13.20 -14.56
CA ASP A 72 13.10 14.09 -15.69
C ASP A 72 11.89 14.98 -15.39
N GLU A 73 11.97 16.26 -15.74
CA GLU A 73 10.89 17.25 -15.56
C GLU A 73 9.55 16.77 -16.11
N ALA A 74 9.54 16.08 -17.25
CA ALA A 74 8.35 15.56 -17.90
C ALA A 74 7.63 14.48 -17.06
N THR A 75 8.33 13.83 -16.13
CA THR A 75 7.80 12.70 -15.34
C THR A 75 7.43 13.07 -13.91
N LYS A 76 7.62 14.33 -13.49
CA LYS A 76 7.38 14.78 -12.11
C LYS A 76 5.97 14.52 -11.58
N GLY A 77 4.98 14.47 -12.46
CA GLY A 77 3.58 14.20 -12.10
C GLY A 77 3.19 12.72 -12.11
N TYR A 78 4.07 11.82 -12.54
CA TYR A 78 3.74 10.40 -12.67
C TYR A 78 3.66 9.73 -11.30
N PHE A 79 2.76 8.77 -11.16
CA PHE A 79 2.68 7.91 -9.98
C PHE A 79 2.15 6.52 -10.37
N MET A 80 2.52 5.51 -9.59
CA MET A 80 1.99 4.16 -9.76
C MET A 80 0.53 4.11 -9.29
N GLN A 81 -0.39 4.22 -10.24
CA GLN A 81 -1.83 4.35 -9.96
C GLN A 81 -2.46 2.99 -9.65
N GLN A 82 -2.19 1.96 -10.46
CA GLN A 82 -2.89 0.67 -10.37
C GLN A 82 -2.00 -0.53 -10.68
N THR A 83 -2.38 -1.67 -10.09
CA THR A 83 -1.99 -3.02 -10.53
C THR A 83 -3.26 -3.79 -10.89
N MET A 84 -3.31 -4.39 -12.07
CA MET A 84 -4.50 -5.07 -12.58
C MET A 84 -4.40 -6.59 -12.44
N PHE A 85 -5.48 -7.20 -11.93
CA PHE A 85 -5.67 -8.65 -11.92
C PHE A 85 -6.98 -9.03 -12.60
N ARG A 86 -6.93 -10.06 -13.43
CA ARG A 86 -8.14 -10.72 -13.89
C ARG A 86 -8.69 -11.63 -12.79
N ILE A 87 -10.00 -11.60 -12.57
CA ILE A 87 -10.69 -12.35 -11.53
C ILE A 87 -11.83 -13.20 -12.11
N LYS A 88 -11.97 -14.43 -11.60
CA LYS A 88 -13.02 -15.37 -12.05
C LYS A 88 -14.40 -14.96 -11.57
N ASP A 89 -14.52 -14.61 -10.30
CA ASP A 89 -15.80 -14.29 -9.67
C ASP A 89 -15.66 -13.02 -8.82
N PRO A 90 -16.33 -11.90 -9.22
CA PRO A 90 -16.26 -10.65 -8.48
C PRO A 90 -16.86 -10.76 -7.09
N LYS A 91 -17.84 -11.64 -6.84
CA LYS A 91 -18.41 -11.81 -5.50
C LYS A 91 -17.37 -12.32 -4.51
N VAL A 92 -16.60 -13.32 -4.91
CA VAL A 92 -15.52 -13.90 -4.08
C VAL A 92 -14.38 -12.90 -3.92
N SER A 93 -13.95 -12.26 -5.02
CA SER A 93 -12.85 -11.32 -4.97
C SER A 93 -13.17 -10.07 -4.16
N LEU A 94 -14.35 -9.47 -4.33
CA LEU A 94 -14.76 -8.29 -3.58
C LEU A 94 -14.86 -8.59 -2.09
N ASP A 95 -15.42 -9.74 -1.68
CA ASP A 95 -15.44 -10.15 -0.27
C ASP A 95 -14.03 -10.29 0.31
N PHE A 96 -13.11 -10.94 -0.41
CA PHE A 96 -11.73 -11.07 0.03
C PHE A 96 -11.04 -9.70 0.19
N TYR A 97 -11.01 -8.88 -0.86
CA TYR A 97 -10.31 -7.59 -0.80
C TYR A 97 -10.95 -6.62 0.19
N SER A 98 -12.28 -6.65 0.37
CA SER A 98 -12.95 -5.75 1.30
C SER A 98 -12.99 -6.28 2.74
N ARG A 99 -13.61 -7.43 3.00
CA ARG A 99 -13.80 -7.96 4.36
C ARG A 99 -12.50 -8.50 4.94
N VAL A 100 -11.73 -9.24 4.15
CA VAL A 100 -10.48 -9.87 4.64
C VAL A 100 -9.37 -8.84 4.68
N LEU A 101 -9.09 -8.13 3.58
CA LEU A 101 -7.97 -7.20 3.50
C LEU A 101 -8.29 -5.77 3.93
N GLY A 102 -9.56 -5.37 4.03
CA GLY A 102 -9.95 -4.04 4.51
C GLY A 102 -9.90 -2.95 3.43
N MET A 103 -9.87 -3.31 2.15
CA MET A 103 -9.94 -2.34 1.04
C MET A 103 -11.38 -1.88 0.77
N ASN A 104 -11.53 -0.70 0.20
CA ASN A 104 -12.82 -0.15 -0.20
C ASN A 104 -12.96 -0.15 -1.73
N LEU A 105 -14.19 -0.37 -2.20
CA LEU A 105 -14.53 -0.22 -3.62
C LEU A 105 -14.59 1.26 -3.98
N LEU A 106 -13.59 1.72 -4.72
CA LEU A 106 -13.43 3.10 -5.12
C LEU A 106 -14.26 3.41 -6.36
N LYS A 107 -14.28 2.54 -7.35
CA LYS A 107 -15.05 2.71 -8.58
C LYS A 107 -15.38 1.35 -9.20
N ARG A 108 -16.58 1.26 -9.79
CA ARG A 108 -16.94 0.19 -10.72
C ARG A 108 -17.20 0.81 -12.10
N LEU A 109 -16.70 0.14 -13.13
CA LEU A 109 -17.00 0.44 -14.53
C LEU A 109 -17.49 -0.83 -15.21
N ASP A 110 -18.57 -0.73 -15.98
CA ASP A 110 -19.13 -1.84 -16.74
C ASP A 110 -19.05 -1.51 -18.23
N PHE A 111 -18.61 -2.47 -19.04
CA PHE A 111 -18.46 -2.32 -20.49
C PHE A 111 -19.28 -3.41 -21.20
N PRO A 112 -20.61 -3.21 -21.39
CA PRO A 112 -21.50 -4.26 -21.91
C PRO A 112 -21.15 -4.77 -23.30
N GLU A 113 -20.70 -3.89 -24.19
CA GLU A 113 -20.31 -4.24 -25.56
C GLU A 113 -19.11 -5.20 -25.57
N MET A 114 -18.19 -5.04 -24.61
CA MET A 114 -16.99 -5.86 -24.47
C MET A 114 -17.13 -6.97 -23.42
N LYS A 115 -18.27 -7.04 -22.73
CA LYS A 115 -18.61 -8.04 -21.69
C LYS A 115 -17.57 -8.18 -20.58
N PHE A 116 -17.13 -7.05 -20.02
CA PHE A 116 -16.33 -7.06 -18.80
C PHE A 116 -16.68 -5.92 -17.85
N SER A 117 -16.30 -6.09 -16.58
CA SER A 117 -16.41 -5.08 -15.52
C SER A 117 -15.05 -4.86 -14.87
N LEU A 118 -14.79 -3.64 -14.43
CA LEU A 118 -13.60 -3.25 -13.67
C LEU A 118 -14.02 -2.82 -12.27
N TYR A 119 -13.31 -3.31 -11.25
CA TYR A 119 -13.52 -2.94 -9.85
C TYR A 119 -12.20 -2.39 -9.29
N PHE A 120 -12.17 -1.09 -9.00
CA PHE A 120 -11.01 -0.42 -8.43
C PHE A 120 -11.10 -0.47 -6.91
N MET A 121 -10.17 -1.18 -6.28
CA MET A 121 -10.07 -1.35 -4.83
C MET A 121 -8.87 -0.58 -4.27
N GLY A 122 -8.98 -0.03 -3.06
CA GLY A 122 -7.85 0.63 -2.40
C GLY A 122 -8.10 0.94 -0.93
N TYR A 123 -7.06 1.41 -0.22
CA TYR A 123 -7.12 1.76 1.20
C TYR A 123 -7.52 3.23 1.45
N GLU A 124 -8.50 3.72 0.69
CA GLU A 124 -9.04 5.07 0.89
C GLU A 124 -10.23 5.07 1.83
N ASP A 125 -10.47 6.19 2.50
CA ASP A 125 -11.64 6.38 3.36
C ASP A 125 -12.92 6.45 2.50
N PRO A 126 -13.94 5.61 2.75
CA PRO A 126 -15.22 5.68 2.04
C PRO A 126 -15.88 7.06 2.09
N ALA A 127 -15.64 7.85 3.14
CA ALA A 127 -16.17 9.20 3.28
C ALA A 127 -15.56 10.21 2.28
N CYS A 128 -14.39 9.90 1.72
CA CYS A 128 -13.73 10.72 0.71
C CYS A 128 -14.18 10.39 -0.72
N VAL A 129 -14.97 9.33 -0.91
CA VAL A 129 -15.43 8.90 -2.23
C VAL A 129 -16.54 9.84 -2.72
N PRO A 130 -16.35 10.58 -3.83
CA PRO A 130 -17.39 11.47 -4.33
C PRO A 130 -18.65 10.72 -4.73
N SER A 131 -19.81 11.35 -4.51
CA SER A 131 -21.11 10.80 -4.90
C SER A 131 -21.40 11.00 -6.39
N ASP A 132 -20.92 12.10 -6.99
CA ASP A 132 -21.07 12.34 -8.42
C ASP A 132 -20.24 11.33 -9.23
N ALA A 133 -20.82 10.80 -10.31
CA ALA A 133 -20.22 9.72 -11.07
C ALA A 133 -18.95 10.13 -11.83
N VAL A 134 -18.89 11.38 -12.30
CA VAL A 134 -17.75 11.91 -13.05
C VAL A 134 -16.63 12.26 -12.09
N GLU A 135 -16.94 12.99 -11.02
CA GLU A 135 -15.98 13.34 -9.97
C GLU A 135 -15.37 12.09 -9.33
N ARG A 136 -16.19 11.07 -9.04
CA ARG A 136 -15.71 9.78 -8.50
C ARG A 136 -14.75 9.09 -9.45
N THR A 137 -14.95 9.22 -10.77
CA THR A 137 -14.05 8.64 -11.76
C THR A 137 -12.70 9.35 -11.72
N VAL A 138 -12.69 10.69 -11.84
CA VAL A 138 -11.47 11.50 -11.78
C VAL A 138 -10.71 11.24 -10.47
N TRP A 139 -11.44 11.21 -9.35
CA TRP A 139 -10.87 10.92 -8.04
C TRP A 139 -10.31 9.51 -7.93
N ALA A 140 -11.03 8.46 -8.37
CA ALA A 140 -10.54 7.09 -8.26
C ALA A 140 -9.24 6.87 -9.07
N PHE A 141 -9.17 7.44 -10.28
CA PHE A 141 -7.98 7.36 -11.12
C PHE A 141 -6.83 8.28 -10.67
N SER A 142 -7.04 9.16 -9.69
CA SER A 142 -5.96 9.92 -9.05
C SER A 142 -5.35 9.22 -7.83
N GLN A 143 -5.92 8.10 -7.38
CA GLN A 143 -5.42 7.38 -6.20
C GLN A 143 -4.22 6.50 -6.54
N LYS A 144 -3.22 6.49 -5.66
CA LYS A 144 -2.02 5.67 -5.78
C LYS A 144 -2.31 4.22 -5.36
N ALA A 145 -1.55 3.27 -5.91
CA ALA A 145 -1.52 1.87 -5.46
C ALA A 145 -2.90 1.18 -5.35
N THR A 146 -3.81 1.49 -6.28
CA THR A 146 -5.09 0.78 -6.39
C THR A 146 -4.92 -0.62 -6.98
N ILE A 147 -5.85 -1.50 -6.68
CA ILE A 147 -5.98 -2.81 -7.33
C ILE A 147 -7.16 -2.75 -8.29
N GLU A 148 -6.91 -2.87 -9.59
CA GLU A 148 -7.93 -3.01 -10.61
C GLU A 148 -8.26 -4.50 -10.76
N LEU A 149 -9.50 -4.89 -10.46
CA LEU A 149 -9.98 -6.26 -10.67
C LEU A 149 -10.83 -6.29 -11.94
N THR A 150 -10.35 -6.97 -12.97
CA THR A 150 -11.05 -7.15 -14.24
C THR A 150 -11.83 -8.46 -14.23
N HIS A 151 -13.15 -8.39 -14.37
CA HIS A 151 -14.02 -9.55 -14.50
C HIS A 151 -14.55 -9.66 -15.92
N ASN A 152 -14.15 -10.72 -16.63
CA ASN A 152 -14.76 -11.10 -17.90
C ASN A 152 -16.05 -11.88 -17.60
N TRP A 153 -17.18 -11.41 -18.13
CA TRP A 153 -18.49 -11.95 -17.76
C TRP A 153 -18.65 -13.42 -18.15
N GLY A 154 -19.20 -14.22 -17.24
CA GLY A 154 -19.47 -15.65 -17.44
C GLY A 154 -18.36 -16.57 -16.93
N THR A 155 -17.16 -16.04 -16.64
CA THR A 155 -16.04 -16.85 -16.11
C THR A 155 -16.36 -17.53 -14.77
N GLU A 156 -17.23 -16.93 -13.96
CA GLU A 156 -17.74 -17.43 -12.69
C GLU A 156 -18.62 -18.69 -12.85
N SER A 157 -19.33 -18.81 -13.98
CA SER A 157 -20.28 -19.89 -14.24
C SER A 157 -19.79 -20.91 -15.27
N ASP A 158 -18.66 -20.65 -15.93
CA ASP A 158 -18.05 -21.56 -16.89
C ASP A 158 -17.35 -22.74 -16.17
N PRO A 159 -17.82 -24.00 -16.36
CA PRO A 159 -17.20 -25.19 -15.76
C PRO A 159 -15.86 -25.57 -16.39
N GLU A 160 -15.61 -25.13 -17.62
CA GLU A 160 -14.34 -25.37 -18.34
C GLU A 160 -13.28 -24.35 -17.92
N PHE A 161 -13.69 -23.18 -17.42
CA PHE A 161 -12.77 -22.16 -16.94
C PHE A 161 -12.11 -22.54 -15.60
N LYS A 162 -10.88 -23.06 -15.68
CA LYS A 162 -10.06 -23.51 -14.52
C LYS A 162 -9.50 -22.38 -13.66
N GLY A 163 -9.70 -21.12 -14.06
CA GLY A 163 -9.21 -19.93 -13.38
C GLY A 163 -8.04 -19.28 -14.10
N TYR A 164 -7.63 -18.11 -13.61
CA TYR A 164 -6.47 -17.40 -14.13
C TYR A 164 -5.17 -17.98 -13.55
N HIS A 165 -4.11 -17.94 -14.35
CA HIS A 165 -2.76 -18.30 -13.93
C HIS A 165 -2.19 -17.21 -13.02
N ASN A 166 -1.60 -17.60 -11.88
CA ASN A 166 -1.09 -16.66 -10.89
C ASN A 166 0.36 -16.19 -11.16
N GLY A 167 1.03 -16.74 -12.17
CA GLY A 167 2.40 -16.38 -12.55
C GLY A 167 3.52 -17.03 -11.74
N ASN A 168 3.20 -17.83 -10.72
CA ASN A 168 4.16 -18.46 -9.80
C ASN A 168 4.52 -19.91 -10.18
N SER A 169 3.92 -20.45 -11.23
CA SER A 169 4.31 -21.70 -11.91
C SER A 169 4.68 -21.41 -13.37
N ASP A 170 5.23 -22.38 -14.10
CA ASP A 170 5.58 -22.17 -15.51
C ASP A 170 4.33 -22.01 -16.39
N PRO A 171 4.29 -21.01 -17.30
CA PRO A 171 5.29 -19.96 -17.53
C PRO A 171 5.25 -18.87 -16.44
N ARG A 172 6.39 -18.62 -15.79
CA ARG A 172 6.50 -17.65 -14.69
C ARG A 172 6.46 -16.20 -15.18
N GLY A 173 6.07 -15.28 -14.30
CA GLY A 173 6.04 -13.85 -14.59
C GLY A 173 5.76 -13.01 -13.34
N PHE A 174 4.53 -12.52 -13.19
CA PHE A 174 4.09 -11.82 -11.98
C PHE A 174 4.24 -12.72 -10.74
N GLY A 175 4.75 -12.16 -9.64
CA GLY A 175 4.89 -12.86 -8.36
C GLY A 175 3.70 -12.61 -7.43
N HIS A 176 3.74 -11.49 -6.71
CA HIS A 176 2.72 -11.14 -5.71
C HIS A 176 2.63 -9.61 -5.49
N ILE A 177 1.56 -9.18 -4.82
CA ILE A 177 1.49 -7.86 -4.18
C ILE A 177 1.88 -7.99 -2.71
N GLY A 178 2.50 -6.94 -2.18
CA GLY A 178 2.83 -6.84 -0.76
C GLY A 178 1.87 -5.89 -0.05
N ILE A 179 1.40 -6.28 1.13
CA ILE A 179 0.60 -5.42 2.02
C ILE A 179 1.39 -5.23 3.31
N THR A 180 1.71 -3.98 3.62
CA THR A 180 2.30 -3.61 4.90
C THR A 180 1.23 -3.55 5.98
N VAL A 181 1.50 -4.18 7.12
CA VAL A 181 0.61 -4.21 8.29
C VAL A 181 1.37 -3.82 9.55
N ASP A 182 0.65 -3.38 10.59
CA ASP A 182 1.23 -3.00 11.88
C ASP A 182 1.88 -4.19 12.62
N ASP A 183 1.27 -5.37 12.52
CA ASP A 183 1.70 -6.59 13.18
C ASP A 183 1.35 -7.80 12.31
N THR A 184 2.35 -8.38 11.67
CA THR A 184 2.21 -9.51 10.75
C THR A 184 1.63 -10.74 11.43
N TYR A 185 2.01 -11.03 12.69
CA TYR A 185 1.51 -12.20 13.40
C TYR A 185 0.02 -12.05 13.74
N LYS A 186 -0.41 -10.87 14.23
CA LYS A 186 -1.83 -10.61 14.49
C LYS A 186 -2.67 -10.59 13.22
N ALA A 187 -2.13 -10.08 12.12
CA ALA A 187 -2.80 -10.12 10.82
C ALA A 187 -3.01 -11.58 10.36
N CYS A 188 -1.95 -12.40 10.41
CA CYS A 188 -2.02 -13.81 10.05
C CYS A 188 -2.97 -14.60 10.95
N GLU A 189 -2.95 -14.39 12.27
CA GLU A 189 -3.89 -15.02 13.20
C GLU A 189 -5.36 -14.68 12.83
N ARG A 190 -5.63 -13.41 12.45
CA ARG A 190 -6.95 -13.02 11.95
C ARG A 190 -7.29 -13.73 10.64
N PHE A 191 -6.35 -13.82 9.71
CA PHE A 191 -6.56 -14.50 8.43
C PHE A 191 -6.82 -16.00 8.60
N GLU A 192 -6.12 -16.68 9.52
CA GLU A 192 -6.39 -18.07 9.88
C GLU A 192 -7.82 -18.25 10.44
N ARG A 193 -8.25 -17.38 11.37
CA ARG A 193 -9.63 -17.41 11.89
C ARG A 193 -10.69 -17.19 10.82
N LEU A 194 -10.34 -16.49 9.73
CA LEU A 194 -11.23 -16.26 8.58
C LEU A 194 -11.14 -17.37 7.52
N GLY A 195 -10.32 -18.40 7.75
CA GLY A 195 -10.14 -19.53 6.83
C GLY A 195 -9.37 -19.16 5.56
N VAL A 196 -8.50 -18.15 5.62
CA VAL A 196 -7.66 -17.76 4.47
C VAL A 196 -6.60 -18.84 4.21
N GLU A 197 -6.42 -19.18 2.94
CA GLU A 197 -5.35 -20.08 2.49
C GLU A 197 -3.99 -19.36 2.52
N PHE A 198 -2.98 -20.02 3.08
CA PHE A 198 -1.61 -19.52 3.12
C PHE A 198 -0.73 -20.34 2.18
N VAL A 199 0.05 -19.64 1.36
CA VAL A 199 1.21 -20.24 0.67
C VAL A 199 2.36 -20.44 1.65
N LYS A 200 2.55 -19.49 2.56
CA LYS A 200 3.58 -19.50 3.59
C LYS A 200 3.09 -18.74 4.83
N LYS A 201 3.25 -19.32 6.02
CA LYS A 201 2.99 -18.66 7.30
C LYS A 201 4.23 -17.92 7.82
N PRO A 202 4.08 -16.98 8.77
CA PRO A 202 5.22 -16.22 9.31
C PRO A 202 6.36 -17.07 9.88
N ASP A 203 6.02 -18.21 10.49
CA ASP A 203 6.97 -19.13 11.13
C ASP A 203 7.36 -20.32 10.23
N ASP A 204 6.80 -20.43 9.03
CA ASP A 204 7.28 -21.39 8.05
C ASP A 204 8.66 -20.91 7.56
N GLY A 205 9.61 -21.84 7.32
CA GLY A 205 11.03 -21.59 7.07
C GLY A 205 11.40 -20.71 5.86
N GLU A 206 12.49 -21.00 5.15
CA GLU A 206 12.88 -20.13 4.01
C GLU A 206 11.83 -20.14 2.88
N ASP A 207 11.73 -19.01 2.18
CA ASP A 207 10.74 -18.79 1.12
C ASP A 207 10.92 -19.82 -0.02
N PRO A 208 9.83 -20.45 -0.53
CA PRO A 208 9.92 -21.43 -1.61
C PRO A 208 10.15 -20.81 -3.01
N PHE A 209 10.46 -19.51 -3.09
CA PHE A 209 10.55 -18.73 -4.33
C PHE A 209 11.96 -18.25 -4.63
#